data_AF-A0A923IH99-F1
#
_entry.id   AF-A0A923IH99-F1
#
_cell.length_a   1.000
_cell.length_b   1.000
_cell.length_c   1.000
_cell.angle_alpha   90.00
_cell.angle_beta   90.00
_cell.angle_gamma   90.00
#
_symmetry.space_group_name_H-M   'P 1'
#
loop_
_entity.id
_entity.type
_entity.pdbx_description
1 polymer ?
#
loop_
_entity_poly.entity_id
_entity_poly.type
_entity_poly.pdbx_seq_one_letter_code
_entity_poly.pdbx_strand_id
1 'polypeptide(L)' 'MDPRSKALEYAVSHQAEFLEQLKDLIRIPSISTAPENNSDVQKTAEWLAHKLTRIGMKNVQILP' A
#
# COMPACT_ATOMS: atom_id res chain seq x y z
N MET A 1 -29.56 -0.95 1.61
CA MET A 1 -28.45 -0.90 0.64
C MET A 1 -27.64 -2.17 0.75
N ASP A 2 -27.43 -2.85 -0.39
CA ASP A 2 -26.54 -4.02 -0.52
C ASP A 2 -25.11 -3.64 -0.09
N PRO A 3 -24.44 -4.43 0.78
CA PRO A 3 -23.04 -4.22 1.15
C PRO A 3 -22.11 -4.01 -0.05
N ARG A 4 -22.37 -4.67 -1.19
CA ARG A 4 -21.58 -4.51 -2.41
C ARG A 4 -21.71 -3.10 -2.99
N SER A 5 -22.92 -2.56 -3.04
CA SER A 5 -23.17 -1.18 -3.51
C SER A 5 -22.44 -0.16 -2.63
N LYS A 6 -22.47 -0.33 -1.31
CA LYS A 6 -21.74 0.54 -0.38
C LYS A 6 -20.23 0.50 -0.60
N ALA A 7 -19.66 -0.69 -0.85
CA ALA A 7 -18.24 -0.84 -1.12
C ALA A 7 -17.82 -0.14 -2.43
N LEU A 8 -18.64 -0.24 -3.48
CA LEU A 8 -18.41 0.45 -4.75
C LEU A 8 -18.50 1.97 -4.59
N GLU A 9 -19.51 2.48 -3.88
CA GLU A 9 -19.64 3.91 -3.59
C GLU A 9 -18.42 4.45 -2.83
N TYR A 10 -17.96 3.73 -1.81
CA TYR A 10 -16.76 4.08 -1.06
C TYR A 10 -15.52 4.10 -1.95
N ALA A 11 -15.35 3.10 -2.81
CA ALA A 11 -14.22 3.04 -3.73
C ALA A 11 -14.19 4.22 -4.71
N VAL A 12 -15.36 4.59 -5.26
CA VAL A 12 -15.50 5.74 -6.16
C VAL A 12 -15.23 7.05 -5.42
N SER A 13 -15.78 7.23 -4.21
CA SER A 13 -15.62 8.48 -3.46
C SER A 13 -14.20 8.71 -2.95
N HIS A 14 -13.37 7.66 -2.84
CA HIS A 14 -11.97 7.74 -2.40
C HIS A 14 -10.96 7.48 -3.53
N GLN A 15 -11.40 7.42 -4.79
CA GLN A 15 -10.54 7.10 -5.94
C GLN A 15 -9.28 7.98 -6.00
N ALA A 16 -9.43 9.30 -5.80
CA ALA A 16 -8.31 10.25 -5.85
C ALA A 16 -7.27 9.97 -4.75
N GLU A 17 -7.72 9.67 -3.52
CA GLU A 17 -6.83 9.30 -2.41
C GLU A 17 -6.07 8.01 -2.72
N PHE A 18 -6.77 6.98 -3.22
CA PHE A 18 -6.14 5.70 -3.55
C PHE A 18 -5.13 5.85 -4.69
N LEU A 19 -5.43 6.70 -5.67
CA LEU A 19 -4.51 6.99 -6.75
C LEU A 19 -3.25 7.69 -6.25
N GLU A 20 -3.36 8.65 -5.33
CA GLU A 20 -2.18 9.28 -4.72
C GLU A 20 -1.37 8.28 -3.88
N GLN A 21 -2.03 7.40 -3.11
CA GLN A 21 -1.34 6.34 -2.37
C GLN A 21 -0.60 5.37 -3.30
N LEU A 22 -1.19 5.02 -4.45
CA LEU A 22 -0.52 4.22 -5.46
C LEU A 22 0.71 4.95 -6.02
N LYS A 23 0.57 6.23 -6.35
CA LYS A 23 1.69 7.06 -6.83
C LYS A 23 2.83 7.11 -5.81
N ASP A 24 2.51 7.28 -4.53
CA ASP A 24 3.51 7.30 -3.46
C ASP A 24 4.24 5.97 -3.33
N LEU A 25 3.53 4.84 -3.44
CA LEU A 25 4.13 3.51 -3.41
C LEU A 25 5.05 3.29 -4.62
N ILE A 26 4.58 3.54 -5.85
CA ILE A 26 5.34 3.24 -7.08
C ILE A 26 6.49 4.22 -7.35
N ARG A 27 6.55 5.35 -6.62
CA ARG A 27 7.72 6.26 -6.64
C ARG A 27 8.95 5.63 -5.97
N ILE A 28 8.78 4.63 -5.12
CA ILE A 28 9.90 3.93 -4.48
C ILE A 28 10.48 2.94 -5.51
N PRO A 29 11.77 3.05 -5.90
CA PRO A 29 12.37 2.19 -6.91
C PRO A 29 12.74 0.81 -6.31
N SER A 30 11.75 0.07 -5.84
CA SER A 30 11.91 -1.24 -5.19
C SER A 30 12.18 -2.35 -6.20
N ILE A 31 13.42 -2.44 -6.69
CA ILE A 31 13.88 -3.42 -7.67
C ILE A 31 14.67 -4.53 -6.95
N SER A 32 14.06 -5.71 -6.77
CA SER A 32 14.66 -6.80 -5.98
C SER A 32 15.89 -7.46 -6.64
N THR A 33 16.05 -7.34 -7.95
CA THR A 33 17.20 -7.88 -8.68
C THR A 33 18.39 -6.92 -8.71
N ALA A 34 18.24 -5.69 -8.21
CA ALA A 34 19.26 -4.65 -8.19
C ALA A 34 19.73 -4.44 -6.73
N PRO A 35 20.91 -4.95 -6.32
CA PRO A 35 21.39 -4.85 -4.94
C PRO A 35 21.47 -3.41 -4.40
N GLU A 36 21.71 -2.43 -5.26
CA GLU A 36 21.70 -1.00 -4.93
C GLU A 36 20.33 -0.51 -4.43
N ASN A 37 19.25 -1.20 -4.79
CA ASN A 37 17.88 -0.89 -4.37
C ASN A 37 17.40 -1.68 -3.16
N ASN A 38 18.27 -2.44 -2.47
CA ASN A 38 17.90 -3.18 -1.25
C ASN A 38 17.24 -2.27 -0.20
N SER A 39 17.73 -1.02 -0.05
CA SER A 39 17.11 -0.06 0.86
C SER A 39 15.72 0.39 0.42
N ASP A 40 15.44 0.43 -0.88
CA ASP A 40 14.15 0.82 -1.43
C ASP A 40 13.12 -0.32 -1.34
N VAL A 41 13.58 -1.57 -1.45
CA VAL A 41 12.77 -2.75 -1.13
C VAL A 41 12.32 -2.69 0.34
N GLN A 42 13.23 -2.41 1.26
CA GLN A 42 12.92 -2.25 2.68
C GLN A 42 11.93 -1.10 2.92
N LYS A 43 12.15 0.09 2.34
CA LYS A 43 11.21 1.22 2.44
C LYS A 43 9.81 0.87 1.92
N THR A 44 9.72 0.08 0.85
CA THR A 44 8.45 -0.37 0.28
C THR A 44 7.72 -1.31 1.24
N ALA A 45 8.45 -2.25 1.85
CA ALA A 45 7.90 -3.12 2.88
C ALA A 45 7.38 -2.33 4.09
N GLU A 46 8.11 -1.30 4.54
CA GLU A 46 7.70 -0.40 5.62
C GLU A 46 6.45 0.42 5.28
N TRP A 47 6.40 0.97 4.06
CA TRP A 47 5.24 1.70 3.57
C TRP A 47 3.98 0.81 3.58
N LEU A 48 4.10 -0.43 3.09
CA LEU A 48 3.02 -1.40 3.06
C LEU A 48 2.61 -1.78 4.49
N ALA A 49 3.56 -2.10 5.36
CA ALA A 49 3.28 -2.46 6.74
C ALA A 49 2.51 -1.34 7.47
N HIS A 50 2.91 -0.09 7.26
CA HIS A 50 2.22 1.06 7.81
C HIS A 50 0.80 1.22 7.24
N LYS A 51 0.61 1.10 5.93
CA LYS A 51 -0.71 1.20 5.28
C LYS A 51 -1.65 0.10 5.77
N LEU A 52 -1.20 -1.15 5.79
CA LEU A 52 -2.00 -2.31 6.21
C LEU A 52 -2.41 -2.18 7.68
N THR A 53 -1.49 -1.76 8.56
CA THR A 53 -1.79 -1.49 9.96
C THR A 53 -2.84 -0.38 10.11
N ARG A 54 -2.69 0.72 9.36
CA ARG A 54 -3.62 1.87 9.43
C ARG A 54 -5.05 1.52 9.03
N ILE A 55 -5.23 0.60 8.07
CA ILE A 55 -6.57 0.15 7.64
C ILE A 55 -7.14 -0.96 8.56
N GLY A 56 -6.47 -1.29 9.65
CA GLY A 56 -6.94 -2.22 10.68
C GLY A 56 -6.58 -3.69 10.45
N MET A 57 -5.64 -3.99 9.54
CA MET A 57 -5.11 -5.35 9.44
C MET A 57 -4.31 -5.71 10.69
N LYS A 58 -4.38 -6.99 11.07
CA LYS A 58 -3.69 -7.56 12.22
C LYS A 58 -2.52 -8.42 11.75
N ASN A 59 -1.55 -8.64 12.63
CA ASN A 59 -0.38 -9.52 12.39
C ASN A 59 0.49 -9.07 11.21
N VAL A 60 0.64 -7.77 11.01
CA VAL A 60 1.51 -7.21 9.98
C VAL A 60 2.97 -7.37 10.40
N GLN A 61 3.79 -7.98 9.56
CA GLN A 61 5.22 -8.23 9.83
C GLN A 61 6.05 -7.98 8.58
N ILE A 62 7.24 -7.42 8.75
CA ILE A 62 8.30 -7.39 7.73
C ILE A 62 9.25 -8.52 8.08
N LEU A 63 9.51 -9.40 7.10
CA LEU A 63 10.39 -10.55 7.27
C LEU A 63 11.78 -10.21 6.70
N PRO A 64 12.87 -10.60 7.40
CA PRO A 64 14.23 -10.45 6.92
C PRO A 64 14.57 -11.42 5.78
#